data_AF-A0A0F2Q770-F1
#
_entry.id   AF-A0A0F2Q770-F1
#
_cell.length_a   1.000
_cell.length_b   1.000
_cell.length_c   1.000
_cell.angle_alpha   90.00
_cell.angle_beta   90.00
_cell.angle_gamma   90.00
#
_symmetry.space_group_name_H-M   'P 1'
#
loop_
_entity.id
_entity.type
_entity.pdbx_description
1 polymer ?
#
loop_
_entity_poly.entity_id
_entity_poly.type
_entity_poly.pdbx_seq_one_letter_code
_entity_poly.pdbx_strand_id
1 'polypeptide(L)'
;MLLFSYMLAAALELVMAAKSFQLGNLSYAWSFGFLLFLSAASIPLETSNMGKMVRAEFKSLGVNTSRYDLLSNLGRSLAYILIVINILNYIEGLILAYGITFVMLVVAIVKYTRAEK
;
A
#
# COMPACT_ATOMS: atom_id res chain seq x y z
N MET A 1 3.57 0.83 -14.62
CA MET A 1 3.81 1.65 -13.41
C MET A 1 3.32 0.98 -12.13
N LEU A 2 2.13 0.39 -12.10
CA LEU A 2 1.59 -0.15 -10.85
C LEU A 2 2.43 -1.29 -10.24
N LEU A 3 2.82 -2.29 -11.03
CA LEU A 3 3.66 -3.40 -10.56
C LEU A 3 4.99 -2.89 -9.97
N PHE A 4 5.59 -1.90 -10.62
CA PHE A 4 6.79 -1.22 -10.10
C PHE A 4 6.54 -0.53 -8.75
N SER A 5 5.40 0.13 -8.57
CA SER A 5 5.06 0.75 -7.28
C SER A 5 4.87 -0.27 -6.15
N TYR A 6 4.32 -1.46 -6.44
CA TYR A 6 4.24 -2.54 -5.45
C TYR A 6 5.63 -3.07 -5.08
N MET A 7 6.50 -3.27 -6.07
CA MET A 7 7.89 -3.72 -5.82
C MET A 7 8.67 -2.71 -4.98
N LEU A 8 8.52 -1.41 -5.27
CA LEU A 8 9.17 -0.35 -4.51
C LEU A 8 8.69 -0.30 -3.05
N ALA A 9 7.37 -0.32 -2.85
CA ALA A 9 6.79 -0.31 -1.51
C ALA A 9 7.23 -1.56 -0.71
N ALA A 10 7.15 -2.74 -1.32
CA ALA A 10 7.60 -3.99 -0.71
C ALA A 10 9.09 -3.96 -0.33
N ALA A 11 9.96 -3.46 -1.22
CA ALA A 11 11.38 -3.36 -0.90
C ALA A 11 11.63 -2.46 0.32
N LEU A 12 10.97 -1.30 0.40
CA LEU A 12 11.09 -0.40 1.55
C LEU A 12 10.48 -1.00 2.82
N GLU A 13 9.36 -1.70 2.73
CA GLU A 13 8.72 -2.38 3.86
C GLU A 13 9.61 -3.48 4.43
N LEU A 14 10.30 -4.23 3.57
CA LEU A 14 11.30 -5.20 4.00
C LEU A 14 12.46 -4.54 4.75
N VAL A 15 12.96 -3.40 4.26
CA VAL A 15 14.02 -2.63 4.96
C VAL A 15 13.52 -2.16 6.33
N MET A 16 12.30 -1.63 6.41
CA MET A 16 11.72 -1.15 7.68
C MET A 16 11.50 -2.30 8.67
N ALA A 17 11.01 -3.46 8.19
CA ALA A 17 10.81 -4.65 9.00
C ALA A 17 12.14 -5.18 9.56
N ALA A 18 13.15 -5.33 8.70
CA ALA A 18 14.48 -5.78 9.09
C ALA A 18 15.14 -4.83 10.10
N LYS A 19 15.04 -3.51 9.88
CA LYS A 19 15.56 -2.51 10.81
C LYS A 19 14.83 -2.53 12.15
N SER A 20 13.51 -2.65 12.15
CA SER A 20 12.71 -2.74 13.37
C SER A 20 13.07 -3.98 14.19
N PHE A 21 13.31 -5.10 13.52
CA PHE A 21 13.78 -6.33 14.15
C PHE A 21 15.16 -6.15 14.79
N GLN A 22 16.11 -5.51 14.09
CA GLN A 22 17.43 -5.17 14.62
C GLN A 22 17.37 -4.24 15.85
N LEU A 23 16.39 -3.34 15.90
CA LEU A 23 16.15 -2.44 17.03
C LEU A 23 15.42 -3.11 18.21
N GLY A 24 15.10 -4.40 18.10
CA GLY A 24 14.38 -5.15 19.14
C GLY A 24 12.89 -4.80 19.25
N ASN A 25 12.33 -4.03 18.31
CA ASN A 25 10.92 -3.67 18.32
C ASN A 25 10.11 -4.62 17.42
N LEU A 26 9.69 -5.74 18.00
CA LEU A 26 8.92 -6.78 17.30
C LEU A 26 7.57 -6.27 16.79
N SER A 27 6.92 -5.35 17.50
CA SER A 27 5.64 -4.78 17.08
C SER A 27 5.78 -3.98 15.78
N TYR A 28 6.85 -3.19 15.64
CA TYR A 28 7.11 -2.47 14.38
C TYR A 28 7.53 -3.42 13.28
N ALA A 29 8.39 -4.40 13.59
CA ALA A 29 8.82 -5.41 12.63
C ALA A 29 7.62 -6.17 12.04
N TRP A 30 6.66 -6.55 12.90
CA TRP A 30 5.41 -7.17 12.46
C TRP A 30 4.54 -6.24 11.63
N SER A 31 4.41 -4.97 12.03
CA SER A 31 3.58 -4.00 11.32
C SER A 31 4.09 -3.72 9.90
N PHE A 32 5.39 -3.48 9.74
CA PHE A 32 5.99 -3.36 8.40
C PHE A 32 5.99 -4.68 7.64
N GLY A 33 6.19 -5.81 8.31
CA GLY A 33 6.12 -7.15 7.71
C GLY A 33 4.72 -7.49 7.18
N PHE A 34 3.67 -7.05 7.87
CA PHE A 34 2.30 -7.19 7.42
C PHE A 34 2.03 -6.33 6.17
N LEU A 35 2.49 -5.08 6.15
CA LEU A 35 2.38 -4.23 4.96
C LEU A 35 3.16 -4.81 3.77
N LEU A 36 4.35 -5.37 4.01
CA LEU A 36 5.13 -6.11 3.02
C LEU A 36 4.32 -7.29 2.45
N PHE A 37 3.72 -8.09 3.32
CA PHE A 37 2.89 -9.21 2.90
C PHE A 37 1.73 -8.75 2.01
N LEU A 38 1.04 -7.67 2.40
CA LEU A 38 -0.04 -7.10 1.57
C LEU A 38 0.49 -6.65 0.21
N SER A 39 1.59 -5.89 0.17
CA SER A 39 2.20 -5.42 -1.09
C SER A 39 2.61 -6.58 -2.00
N ALA A 40 3.16 -7.65 -1.42
CA ALA A 40 3.55 -8.85 -2.15
C ALA A 40 2.32 -9.63 -2.66
N ALA A 41 1.30 -9.81 -1.83
CA ALA A 41 0.06 -10.50 -2.17
C ALA A 41 -0.77 -9.74 -3.22
N SER A 42 -0.67 -8.42 -3.27
CA SER A 42 -1.34 -7.61 -4.29
C SER A 42 -0.87 -7.96 -5.70
N ILE A 43 0.39 -8.31 -5.93
CA ILE A 43 0.90 -8.61 -7.28
C ILE A 43 0.18 -9.81 -7.94
N PRO A 44 0.13 -11.01 -7.33
CA PRO A 44 -0.58 -12.15 -7.90
C PRO A 44 -2.10 -11.92 -7.93
N LEU A 45 -2.68 -11.26 -6.93
CA LEU A 45 -4.11 -10.91 -6.94
C LEU A 45 -4.46 -10.03 -8.14
N GLU A 46 -3.63 -9.04 -8.43
CA GLU A 46 -3.83 -8.10 -9.54
C GLU A 46 -3.64 -8.72 -10.92
N THR A 47 -2.75 -9.71 -11.02
CA THR A 47 -2.50 -10.42 -12.29
C THR A 47 -3.45 -11.58 -12.53
N SER A 48 -4.18 -12.02 -11.50
CA SER A 48 -5.19 -13.08 -11.56
C SER A 48 -6.41 -12.70 -12.40
N ASN A 49 -7.16 -13.72 -12.87
CA ASN A 49 -8.41 -13.50 -13.60
C ASN A 49 -9.46 -12.78 -12.75
N MET A 50 -9.55 -13.13 -11.46
CA MET A 50 -10.48 -12.48 -10.52
C MET A 50 -10.14 -10.99 -10.34
N GLY A 51 -8.86 -10.64 -10.15
CA GLY A 51 -8.43 -9.25 -10.04
C GLY A 51 -8.73 -8.45 -11.31
N LYS A 52 -8.47 -9.04 -12.49
CA LYS A 52 -8.82 -8.42 -13.78
C LYS A 52 -10.32 -8.19 -13.93
N MET A 53 -11.17 -9.12 -13.47
CA MET A 53 -12.63 -8.97 -13.50
C MET A 53 -13.09 -7.80 -12.62
N VAL A 54 -12.66 -7.75 -11.35
CA VAL A 54 -13.00 -6.66 -10.44
C VAL A 54 -12.55 -5.32 -11.00
N ARG A 55 -11.36 -5.24 -11.60
CA ARG A 55 -10.89 -4.01 -12.25
C ARG A 55 -11.72 -3.60 -13.46
N ALA A 56 -12.13 -4.56 -14.27
CA ALA A 56 -12.97 -4.28 -15.44
C ALA A 56 -14.31 -3.69 -15.01
N GLU A 57 -14.88 -4.20 -13.92
CA GLU A 57 -16.11 -3.69 -13.32
C GLU A 57 -15.96 -2.27 -12.77
N PHE A 58 -14.93 -2.02 -11.94
CA PHE A 58 -14.68 -0.65 -11.48
C PHE A 58 -14.45 0.32 -12.65
N LYS A 59 -13.75 -0.13 -13.69
CA LYS A 59 -13.48 0.67 -14.88
C LYS A 59 -14.73 0.93 -15.72
N SER A 60 -15.68 0.00 -15.80
CA SER A 60 -16.95 0.23 -16.51
C SER A 60 -17.79 1.30 -15.82
N LEU A 61 -17.65 1.44 -14.50
CA LEU A 61 -18.23 2.52 -13.70
C LEU A 61 -17.39 3.81 -13.70
N GLY A 62 -16.35 3.91 -14.54
CA GLY A 62 -15.48 5.08 -14.63
C GLY A 62 -14.47 5.23 -13.48
N VAL A 63 -14.35 4.23 -12.60
CA VAL A 63 -13.44 4.23 -11.45
C VAL A 63 -12.15 3.47 -11.79
N ASN A 64 -11.04 4.19 -11.91
CA ASN A 64 -9.73 3.56 -12.17
C ASN A 64 -9.02 3.19 -10.86
N THR A 65 -9.21 1.96 -10.38
CA THR A 65 -8.60 1.42 -9.15
C THR A 65 -7.08 1.51 -9.15
N SER A 66 -6.44 1.28 -10.32
CA SER A 66 -4.99 1.37 -10.49
C SER A 66 -4.38 2.70 -10.03
N ARG A 67 -5.16 3.81 -10.09
CA ARG A 67 -4.69 5.12 -9.62
C ARG A 67 -4.62 5.17 -8.10
N TYR A 68 -5.60 4.62 -7.40
CA TYR A 68 -5.62 4.61 -5.93
C TYR A 68 -4.52 3.70 -5.38
N ASP A 69 -4.31 2.55 -6.00
CA ASP A 69 -3.23 1.64 -5.62
C ASP A 69 -1.85 2.28 -5.84
N LEU A 70 -1.65 2.92 -7.00
CA LEU A 70 -0.42 3.62 -7.31
C LEU A 70 -0.15 4.75 -6.31
N LEU A 71 -1.15 5.58 -6.01
CA LEU A 71 -1.03 6.67 -5.04
C LEU A 71 -0.77 6.14 -3.63
N SER A 72 -1.45 5.05 -3.24
CA SER A 72 -1.23 4.40 -1.96
C SER A 72 0.23 3.91 -1.82
N ASN A 73 0.72 3.18 -2.82
CA ASN A 73 2.08 2.65 -2.83
C ASN A 73 3.14 3.76 -2.83
N LEU A 74 2.95 4.80 -3.64
CA LEU A 74 3.87 5.94 -3.68
C LEU A 74 3.85 6.72 -2.38
N GLY A 75 2.67 6.95 -1.80
CA GLY A 75 2.52 7.65 -0.52
C GLY A 75 3.18 6.88 0.63
N ARG A 76 2.96 5.56 0.71
CA ARG A 76 3.65 4.69 1.67
C ARG A 76 5.17 4.72 1.46
N SER A 77 5.62 4.59 0.21
CA SER A 77 7.05 4.64 -0.12
C SER A 77 7.68 5.96 0.31
N LEU A 78 6.99 7.09 0.11
CA LEU A 78 7.43 8.39 0.60
C LEU A 78 7.53 8.41 2.13
N ALA A 79 6.52 7.91 2.85
CA ALA A 79 6.57 7.83 4.31
C ALA A 79 7.78 7.02 4.79
N TYR A 80 8.09 5.89 4.15
CA TYR A 80 9.26 5.08 4.50
C TYR A 80 10.58 5.77 4.17
N ILE A 81 10.67 6.50 3.05
CA ILE A 81 11.84 7.32 2.75
C ILE A 81 12.05 8.37 3.84
N LEU A 82 10.98 9.03 4.30
CA LEU A 82 11.03 10.01 5.39
C LEU A 82 11.51 9.38 6.72
N ILE A 83 11.20 8.11 6.98
CA ILE A 83 11.81 7.36 8.11
C ILE A 83 13.31 7.20 7.88
N VAL A 84 13.73 6.75 6.69
CA VAL A 84 15.16 6.50 6.37
C VAL A 84 16.01 7.75 6.52
N ILE A 85 15.50 8.92 6.12
CA ILE A 85 16.21 10.20 6.26
C ILE A 85 15.99 10.87 7.62
N ASN A 86 15.40 10.17 8.59
CA ASN A 86 15.15 10.61 9.97
C ASN A 86 14.26 11.87 10.09
N ILE A 87 13.37 12.10 9.12
CA ILE A 87 12.32 13.15 9.23
C ILE A 87 11.13 12.64 10.05
N LEU A 88 10.79 11.36 9.91
CA LEU A 88 9.73 10.71 10.68
C LEU A 88 10.34 9.62 11.57
N ASN A 89 9.78 9.44 12.76
CA ASN A 89 10.04 8.23 13.53
C ASN A 89 9.24 7.03 12.98
N TYR A 90 9.59 5.82 13.43
CA TYR A 90 8.94 4.59 12.96
C TYR A 90 7.42 4.54 13.21
N ILE A 91 6.96 5.10 14.34
CA ILE A 91 5.52 5.12 14.69
C ILE A 91 4.77 6.06 13.74
N GLU A 92 5.26 7.28 13.56
CA GLU A 92 4.68 8.28 12.67
C GLU A 92 4.61 7.75 11.24
N GLY A 93 5.69 7.13 10.76
CA GLY A 93 5.75 6.51 9.45
C GLY A 93 4.77 5.35 9.29
N LEU A 94 4.60 4.51 10.32
CA LEU A 94 3.58 3.44 10.33
C LEU A 94 2.17 4.01 10.28
N ILE A 95 1.84 4.98 11.14
CA ILE A 95 0.53 5.61 11.19
C ILE A 95 0.20 6.22 9.83
N LEU A 96 1.15 6.91 9.20
CA LEU A 96 0.97 7.47 7.87
C LEU A 96 0.79 6.38 6.81
N ALA A 97 1.58 5.31 6.83
CA ALA A 97 1.47 4.25 5.84
C ALA A 97 0.12 3.51 5.89
N TYR A 98 -0.33 3.15 7.10
CA TYR A 98 -1.66 2.57 7.30
C TYR A 98 -2.76 3.57 6.96
N GLY A 99 -2.62 4.83 7.36
CA GLY A 99 -3.57 5.90 7.06
C GLY A 99 -3.74 6.13 5.56
N ILE A 100 -2.64 6.20 4.80
CA ILE A 100 -2.65 6.33 3.33
C ILE A 100 -3.39 5.14 2.71
N THR A 101 -3.07 3.92 3.15
CA THR A 101 -3.71 2.70 2.65
C THR A 101 -5.22 2.73 2.90
N PHE A 102 -5.61 3.05 4.13
CA PHE A 102 -7.02 3.12 4.53
C PHE A 102 -7.78 4.20 3.77
N VAL A 103 -7.23 5.42 3.68
CA VAL A 103 -7.88 6.53 2.96
C VAL A 103 -8.05 6.20 1.49
N MET A 104 -7.04 5.63 0.82
CA MET A 104 -7.14 5.27 -0.60
C MET A 104 -8.19 4.18 -0.83
N LEU A 105 -8.28 3.19 0.06
CA LEU A 105 -9.34 2.18 0.03
C LEU A 105 -10.73 2.80 0.17
N VAL A 106 -10.93 3.65 1.19
CA VAL A 106 -12.20 4.32 1.44
C VAL A 106 -12.60 5.19 0.25
N VAL A 107 -11.67 5.96 -0.32
CA VAL A 107 -11.95 6.80 -1.50
C VAL A 107 -12.34 5.94 -2.70
N ALA A 108 -11.65 4.82 -2.95
CA ALA A 108 -11.98 3.91 -4.04
C ALA A 108 -13.39 3.33 -3.89
N ILE A 109 -13.75 2.85 -2.68
CA ILE A 109 -15.07 2.29 -2.37
C ILE A 109 -16.15 3.36 -2.50
N VAL A 110 -15.97 4.54 -1.92
CA VAL A 110 -16.96 5.62 -1.98
C VAL A 110 -17.22 6.04 -3.43
N LYS A 111 -16.20 6.09 -4.28
CA LYS A 111 -16.39 6.39 -5.70
C LYS A 111 -17.15 5.28 -6.43
N TYR A 112 -16.84 4.02 -6.13
CA TYR A 112 -17.56 2.88 -6.70
C TYR A 112 -19.05 2.92 -6.32
N THR A 113 -19.36 3.03 -5.02
CA THR A 113 -20.75 3.06 -4.53
C THR A 113 -21.56 4.24 -5.07
N ARG A 114 -20.91 5.37 -5.39
CA ARG A 114 -21.59 6.52 -6.03
C ARG A 114 -21.83 6.33 -7.52
N ALA A 115 -21.01 5.53 -8.20
CA ALA A 115 -21.15 5.27 -9.64
C ALA A 115 -22.11 4.11 -9.94
N GLU A 116 -22.31 3.21 -8.97
CA GLU A 116 -23.28 2.10 -9.05
C GLU A 116 -24.74 2.56 -8.87
N LYS A 117 -24.95 3.67 -8.15
CA LYS A 117 -26.27 4.29 -7.92
C LYS A 117 -26.69 5.20 -9.06
#